data_AF-A0A653C2P8-F1
#
_entry.id   AF-A0A653C2P8-F1
#
_cell.length_a   1.000
_cell.length_b   1.000
_cell.length_c   1.000
_cell.angle_alpha   90.00
_cell.angle_beta   90.00
_cell.angle_gamma   90.00
#
_symmetry.space_group_name_H-M   'P 1'
#
loop_
_entity.id
_entity.type
_entity.pdbx_description
1 polymer ?
#
loop_
_entity_poly.entity_id
_entity_poly.type
_entity_poly.pdbx_seq_one_letter_code
_entity_poly.pdbx_strand_id
1 'polypeptide(L)'
;MFITSSWIIDLVILIATICFIAYKYATRKFDYWRKRNIYHLKPIPVIGNFLNVALFKITLGEWLKKMYDSTDQPYFGMFVYDEPFLVIKDPTLVKQ
;
A
#
# COMPACT_ATOMS: atom_id res chain seq x y z
N MET A 1 -29.10 25.59 -8.99
CA MET A 1 -27.63 25.68 -9.11
C MET A 1 -27.04 24.50 -8.39
N PHE A 2 -26.18 23.72 -9.03
CA PHE A 2 -25.64 22.48 -8.48
C PHE A 2 -24.61 22.82 -7.39
N ILE A 3 -25.06 23.20 -6.18
CA ILE A 3 -24.24 23.55 -5.00
C ILE A 3 -23.67 24.98 -4.97
N THR A 4 -22.97 25.47 -5.99
CA THR A 4 -22.42 26.86 -6.00
C THR A 4 -22.78 27.72 -7.22
N SER A 5 -22.42 29.02 -7.14
CA SER A 5 -22.21 30.02 -8.22
C SER A 5 -21.72 29.49 -9.56
N SER A 6 -20.76 28.59 -9.46
CA SER A 6 -19.74 28.37 -10.48
C SER A 6 -19.53 26.88 -10.68
N TRP A 7 -19.84 26.42 -11.89
CA TRP A 7 -19.65 25.03 -12.30
C TRP A 7 -18.20 24.54 -12.14
N ILE A 8 -17.21 25.45 -12.18
CA ILE A 8 -15.79 25.13 -11.96
C ILE A 8 -15.58 24.72 -10.50
N ILE A 9 -16.18 25.45 -9.55
CA ILE A 9 -16.07 25.15 -8.13
C ILE A 9 -16.76 23.81 -7.84
N ASP A 10 -17.93 23.58 -8.42
CA ASP A 10 -18.67 22.33 -8.28
C ASP A 10 -17.85 21.13 -8.82
N LEU A 11 -17.16 21.28 -9.95
CA LEU A 11 -16.27 20.27 -10.52
C LEU A 11 -15.06 19.99 -9.60
N VAL A 12 -14.44 21.03 -9.05
CA VAL A 12 -13.30 20.87 -8.13
C VAL A 12 -13.72 20.14 -6.85
N ILE A 13 -14.89 20.47 -6.29
CA ILE A 13 -15.44 19.79 -5.11
C ILE A 13 -15.71 18.31 -5.43
N LEU A 14 -16.29 18.01 -6.59
CA LEU A 14 -16.54 16.64 -7.02
C LEU A 14 -15.23 15.84 -7.11
N ILE A 15 -14.21 16.37 -7.78
CA ILE A 15 -12.91 15.72 -7.92
C ILE A 15 -12.25 15.52 -6.55
N ALA A 16 -12.23 16.54 -5.71
CA ALA A 16 -11.65 16.45 -4.37
C ALA A 16 -12.35 15.39 -3.51
N THR A 17 -13.68 15.30 -3.61
CA THR A 17 -14.48 14.28 -2.91
C THR A 17 -14.15 12.87 -3.40
N ILE A 18 -14.06 12.66 -4.71
CA ILE A 18 -13.68 11.38 -5.31
C ILE A 18 -12.25 10.99 -4.87
N CYS A 19 -11.30 11.92 -4.91
CA CYS A 19 -9.93 11.69 -4.45
C CYS A 19 -9.88 11.33 -2.95
N PHE A 20 -10.67 12.00 -2.12
CA PHE A 20 -10.75 11.69 -0.69
C PHE A 20 -11.31 10.29 -0.43
N ILE A 21 -12.40 9.92 -1.10
CA ILE A 21 -12.99 8.58 -1.00
C ILE A 21 -11.98 7.52 -1.47
N ALA A 22 -11.34 7.73 -2.61
CA ALA A 22 -10.32 6.83 -3.15
C ALA A 22 -9.14 6.67 -2.19
N TYR A 23 -8.66 7.77 -1.58
CA TYR A 23 -7.60 7.74 -0.58
C TYR A 23 -8.01 6.93 0.66
N LYS A 24 -9.21 7.16 1.19
CA LYS A 24 -9.74 6.43 2.34
C LYS A 24 -9.90 4.95 2.04
N TYR A 25 -10.36 4.62 0.84
CA TYR A 25 -10.49 3.24 0.38
C TYR A 25 -9.12 2.55 0.28
N ALA A 26 -8.14 3.19 -0.35
CA ALA A 26 -6.79 2.63 -0.51
C ALA A 26 -6.05 2.44 0.82
N THR A 27 -6.31 3.30 1.82
CA THR A 27 -5.60 3.26 3.11
C THR A 27 -6.30 2.44 4.19
N ARG A 28 -7.49 1.90 3.91
CA ARG A 28 -8.38 1.26 4.90
C ARG A 28 -7.74 0.12 5.70
N LYS A 29 -6.78 -0.59 5.10
CA LYS A 29 -6.12 -1.79 5.65
C LYS A 29 -4.69 -1.55 6.14
N PHE A 30 -4.14 -0.34 6.00
CA PHE A 30 -2.72 -0.08 6.26
C PHE A 30 -2.30 -0.26 7.72
N ASP A 31 -3.27 -0.32 8.64
CA ASP A 31 -3.03 -0.59 10.05
C ASP A 31 -3.03 -2.09 10.39
N TYR A 32 -3.27 -2.98 9.42
CA TYR A 32 -3.45 -4.42 9.64
C TYR A 32 -2.26 -5.09 10.32
N TRP A 33 -1.05 -4.87 9.81
CA TRP A 33 0.20 -5.42 10.35
C TRP A 33 0.63 -4.70 11.63
N ARG A 34 0.43 -3.38 11.71
CA ARG A 34 0.70 -2.58 12.91
C ARG A 34 -0.09 -3.10 14.11
N LYS A 35 -1.38 -3.40 13.93
CA LYS A 35 -2.26 -3.95 14.97
C LYS A 35 -1.83 -5.35 15.44
N ARG A 36 -1.06 -6.09 14.63
CA ARG A 36 -0.57 -7.44 14.92
C ARG A 36 0.88 -7.47 15.39
N ASN A 37 1.53 -6.32 15.55
CA ASN A 37 2.95 -6.22 15.90
C ASN A 37 3.86 -6.97 14.91
N ILE A 38 3.46 -7.05 13.64
CA ILE A 38 4.26 -7.68 12.59
C ILE A 38 5.05 -6.59 11.87
N TYR A 39 6.36 -6.81 11.73
CA TYR A 39 7.22 -5.92 10.96
C TYR A 39 6.70 -5.82 9.52
N HIS A 40 6.49 -4.60 9.05
CA HIS A 40 6.05 -4.34 7.69
C HIS A 40 6.60 -2.99 7.24
N LEU A 41 6.93 -2.87 5.97
CA LEU A 41 7.24 -1.57 5.41
C LEU A 41 5.94 -0.81 5.18
N LYS A 42 5.91 0.45 5.64
CA LYS A 42 4.73 1.29 5.54
C LYS A 42 4.37 1.50 4.07
N PRO A 43 3.19 1.04 3.61
CA PRO A 43 2.78 1.27 2.23
C PRO A 43 2.52 2.77 2.03
N ILE A 44 3.04 3.33 0.94
CA ILE A 44 2.70 4.69 0.52
C ILE A 44 1.38 4.59 -0.28
N PRO A 45 0.33 5.35 0.06
CA PRO A 45 -0.96 5.27 -0.63
C PRO A 45 -0.82 5.48 -2.14
N VAL A 46 -1.67 4.81 -2.92
CA VAL A 46 -1.84 4.95 -4.38
C VAL A 46 -0.67 4.43 -5.25
N ILE A 47 0.58 4.62 -4.85
CA ILE A 47 1.75 4.33 -5.69
C ILE A 47 2.87 3.58 -4.94
N GLY A 48 3.00 3.74 -3.63
CA GLY A 48 3.82 2.85 -2.82
C GLY A 48 5.33 2.87 -3.09
N ASN A 49 5.99 1.89 -2.47
CA ASN A 49 7.31 1.37 -2.90
C ASN A 49 7.23 0.63 -4.25
N PHE A 50 6.03 0.47 -4.80
CA PHE A 50 5.77 -0.18 -6.07
C PHE A 50 5.98 0.75 -7.26
N LEU A 51 6.12 2.06 -7.05
CA LEU A 51 6.37 3.04 -8.13
C LEU A 51 7.57 2.65 -9.00
N ASN A 52 8.67 2.23 -8.37
CA ASN A 52 9.86 1.84 -9.12
C ASN A 52 9.64 0.58 -9.95
N VAL A 53 8.74 -0.32 -9.50
CA VAL A 53 8.32 -1.50 -10.26
C VAL A 53 7.41 -1.07 -11.42
N ALA A 54 6.41 -0.21 -11.16
CA ALA A 54 5.49 0.30 -12.16
C ALA A 54 6.16 1.18 -13.24
N LEU A 55 7.21 1.92 -12.87
CA LEU A 55 8.06 2.69 -13.78
C LEU A 55 9.16 1.84 -14.44
N PHE A 56 9.16 0.51 -14.27
CA PHE A 56 10.17 -0.41 -14.79
C PHE A 56 11.63 -0.05 -14.41
N LYS A 57 11.82 0.68 -13.31
CA LYS A 57 13.15 1.03 -12.78
C LYS A 57 13.80 -0.13 -12.03
N ILE A 58 12.98 -0.99 -11.41
CA ILE A 58 13.41 -2.24 -10.78
C ILE A 58 12.39 -3.32 -11.12
N THR A 59 12.84 -4.57 -11.13
CA THR A 59 11.95 -5.72 -11.28
C THR A 59 11.17 -6.00 -9.98
N LEU A 60 10.05 -6.71 -10.10
CA LEU A 60 9.30 -7.18 -8.94
C LEU A 60 10.17 -8.07 -8.02
N GLY A 61 11.06 -8.87 -8.59
CA GLY A 61 11.99 -9.72 -7.85
C GLY A 61 13.01 -8.92 -7.04
N GLU A 62 13.60 -7.87 -7.62
CA GLU A 62 14.51 -6.96 -6.90
C GLU A 62 13.79 -6.21 -5.77
N TRP A 63 12.55 -5.80 -6.01
CA TRP A 63 11.73 -5.17 -4.98
C TRP A 63 11.45 -6.13 -3.82
N LEU A 64 11.02 -7.36 -4.11
CA LEU A 64 10.82 -8.41 -3.11
C LEU A 64 12.11 -8.73 -2.35
N LYS A 65 13.25 -8.81 -3.04
CA LYS A 65 14.56 -9.03 -2.42
C LYS A 65 14.91 -7.90 -1.45
N LYS A 66 14.73 -6.63 -1.85
CA LYS A 66 14.94 -5.49 -0.93
C LYS A 66 14.07 -5.56 0.32
N MET A 67 12.83 -6.00 0.19
CA MET A 67 11.94 -6.22 1.33
C MET A 67 12.44 -7.36 2.22
N TYR A 68 12.82 -8.48 1.60
CA TYR A 68 13.38 -9.65 2.28
C TYR A 68 14.64 -9.31 3.08
N ASP A 69 15.53 -8.51 2.50
CA ASP A 69 16.80 -8.07 3.10
C ASP A 69 16.62 -6.94 4.14
N SER A 70 15.43 -6.32 4.22
CA SER A 70 15.18 -5.17 5.12
C SER A 70 14.97 -5.56 6.59
N THR A 71 14.91 -6.85 6.91
CA THR A 71 14.61 -7.34 8.26
C THR A 71 15.14 -8.74 8.46
N ASP A 72 15.67 -9.03 9.66
CA ASP A 72 16.09 -10.37 10.06
C ASP A 72 14.96 -11.22 10.66
N GLN A 73 13.74 -10.66 10.74
CA GLN A 73 12.58 -11.37 11.26
C GLN A 73 12.23 -12.61 10.41
N PRO A 74 11.74 -13.71 11.02
CA PRO A 74 11.41 -14.94 10.30
C PRO A 74 10.21 -14.81 9.35
N TYR A 75 9.45 -13.73 9.47
CA TYR A 75 8.37 -13.33 8.58
C TYR A 75 8.18 -11.81 8.63
N PHE A 76 7.58 -11.27 7.58
CA PHE A 76 7.20 -9.85 7.53
C PHE A 76 5.89 -9.66 6.78
N GLY A 77 5.17 -8.61 7.14
CA GLY A 77 3.99 -8.17 6.44
C GLY A 77 4.34 -7.31 5.23
N MET A 78 3.66 -7.53 4.13
CA MET A 78 3.66 -6.64 2.97
C MET A 78 2.22 -6.27 2.60
N PHE A 79 2.08 -5.25 1.76
CA PHE A 79 0.82 -4.92 1.11
C PHE A 79 1.01 -4.96 -0.40
N VAL A 80 0.07 -5.61 -1.10
CA VAL A 80 -0.10 -5.46 -2.54
C VAL A 80 -1.42 -4.75 -2.73
N TYR A 81 -1.38 -3.53 -3.25
CA TYR A 81 -2.48 -2.56 -3.14
C TYR A 81 -2.86 -2.31 -1.67
N ASP A 82 -4.12 -2.54 -1.29
CA ASP A 82 -4.59 -2.47 0.09
C ASP A 82 -4.66 -3.85 0.76
N GLU A 83 -4.34 -4.94 0.06
CA GLU A 83 -4.42 -6.29 0.61
C GLU A 83 -3.15 -6.66 1.38
N PRO A 84 -3.26 -7.11 2.65
CA PRO A 84 -2.13 -7.56 3.45
C PRO A 84 -1.71 -8.98 3.03
N PHE A 85 -0.41 -9.18 2.78
CA PHE A 85 0.20 -10.49 2.54
C PHE A 85 1.29 -10.76 3.58
N LEU A 86 1.31 -11.97 4.13
CA LEU A 86 2.39 -12.43 5.01
C LEU A 86 3.46 -13.11 4.16
N VAL A 87 4.70 -12.66 4.29
CA VAL A 87 5.85 -13.30 3.67
C VAL A 87 6.62 -14.04 4.74
N ILE A 88 6.75 -15.35 4.56
CA ILE A 88 7.50 -16.23 5.46
C ILE A 88 8.91 -16.41 4.91
N LYS A 89 9.92 -16.15 5.74
CA LYS A 89 11.34 -16.33 5.40
C LYS A 89 11.91 -17.63 5.96
N ASP A 90 11.40 -18.07 7.12
CA ASP A 90 11.89 -19.26 7.80
C ASP A 90 11.29 -20.55 7.20
N PRO A 91 12.12 -21.47 6.66
CA PRO A 91 11.65 -22.73 6.09
C PRO A 91 10.95 -23.65 7.09
N THR A 92 11.22 -23.50 8.39
CA THR A 92 10.57 -24.30 9.43
C THR A 92 9.10 -23.93 9.59
N LEU A 93 8.76 -22.64 9.45
CA LEU A 93 7.40 -22.12 9.50
C LEU A 93 6.57 -22.51 8.26
N VAL A 94 7.22 -22.75 7.13
CA VAL A 94 6.54 -23.17 5.88
C VAL A 94 6.09 -24.64 5.95
N LYS A 95 6.74 -25.46 6.78
CA LYS A 95 6.48 -26.90 6.88
C LYS A 95 5.36 -27.29 7.85
N GLN A 96 4.85 -26.34 8.64
CA GLN A 96 3.69 -26.53 9.52
C GLN A 96 2.40 -26.34 8.73
#